data_AF-A0A6F8YFD2-F1
#
_entry.id   AF-A0A6F8YFD2-F1
#
_cell.length_a   1.000
_cell.length_b   1.000
_cell.length_c   1.000
_cell.angle_alpha   90.00
_cell.angle_beta   90.00
_cell.angle_gamma   90.00
#
_symmetry.space_group_name_H-M   'P 1'
#
loop_
_entity.id
_entity.type
_entity.pdbx_description
1 polymer ?
#
loop_
_entity_poly.entity_id
_entity_poly.type
_entity_poly.pdbx_seq_one_letter_code
_entity_poly.pdbx_strand_id
1 'polypeptide(L)' 'MPLRRIGVPDDVAELAAFLLSDRARHVTLQSVAVDGGASL' A
#
# COMPACT_ATOMS: atom_id res chain seq x y z
N MET A 1 15.63 1.66 -6.76
CA MET A 1 14.76 0.59 -6.20
C MET A 1 15.01 0.46 -4.70
N PRO A 2 14.37 1.29 -3.85
CA PRO A 2 14.66 1.37 -2.41
C PRO A 2 14.49 0.06 -1.63
N LEU A 3 13.55 -0.81 -2.01
CA LEU A 3 13.39 -2.12 -1.34
C LEU A 3 14.20 -3.27 -1.96
N ARG A 4 14.86 -3.10 -3.11
CA ARG A 4 15.60 -4.15 -3.86
C ARG A 4 14.90 -5.52 -3.88
N ARG A 5 13.57 -5.54 -3.83
CA ARG A 5 12.70 -6.72 -3.79
C ARG A 5 11.62 -6.57 -4.85
N ILE A 6 11.28 -7.68 -5.51
CA ILE A 6 10.12 -7.73 -6.40
C ILE A 6 8.86 -7.71 -5.51
N GLY A 7 7.94 -6.78 -5.80
CA GLY A 7 6.64 -6.74 -5.14
C GLY A 7 5.80 -7.96 -5.52
N VAL A 8 5.03 -8.47 -4.57
CA VAL A 8 4.10 -9.58 -4.77
C VAL A 8 2.66 -9.09 -4.60
N PRO A 9 1.65 -9.82 -5.13
CA PRO A 9 0.25 -9.43 -4.99
C PRO A 9 -0.17 -9.14 -3.54
N ASP A 10 0.39 -9.88 -2.59
CA ASP A 10 0.11 -9.74 -1.16
C ASP A 10 0.50 -8.35 -0.62
N ASP A 11 1.51 -7.71 -1.18
CA ASP A 11 1.95 -6.37 -0.75
C ASP A 11 0.83 -5.32 -0.95
N VAL A 12 0.04 -5.46 -2.02
CA VAL A 12 -1.13 -4.61 -2.28
C VAL A 12 -2.36 -5.10 -1.50
N ALA A 13 -2.54 -6.41 -1.38
CA ALA A 13 -3.68 -7.01 -0.69
C ALA A 13 -3.72 -6.61 0.80
N GLU A 14 -2.57 -6.58 1.49
CA GLU A 14 -2.48 -6.18 2.89
C GLU A 14 -2.88 -4.70 3.08
N LEU A 15 -2.46 -3.80 2.18
CA LEU A 15 -2.90 -2.40 2.23
C LEU A 15 -4.41 -2.29 1.98
N ALA A 16 -4.94 -3.02 1.00
CA ALA A 16 -6.38 -3.03 0.73
C ALA A 16 -7.17 -3.55 1.94
N ALA A 17 -6.71 -4.63 2.58
CA ALA A 17 -7.33 -5.17 3.79
C ALA A 17 -7.30 -4.17 4.95
N PHE A 18 -6.21 -3.42 5.12
CA PHE A 18 -6.15 -2.33 6.09
C PHE A 18 -7.17 -1.23 5.78
N LEU A 19 -7.22 -0.74 4.53
CA LEU A 19 -8.11 0.34 4.11
C LEU A 19 -9.60 -0.03 4.20
N LEU A 20 -9.93 -1.32 4.02
CA LEU A 20 -11.30 -1.83 4.18
C LEU A 20 -11.71 -2.07 5.65
N SER A 21 -10.77 -1.94 6.59
CA SER A 21 -11.05 -2.16 8.02
C SER A 21 -11.46 -0.88 8.75
N ASP A 22 -12.11 -1.03 9.91
CA ASP A 22 -12.48 0.10 10.80
C ASP A 22 -11.29 0.95 11.28
N ARG A 23 -10.07 0.41 11.16
CA ARG A 23 -8.84 1.12 11.51
C ARG A 23 -8.58 2.29 10.56
N ALA A 24 -9.06 2.22 9.32
CA ALA A 24 -8.89 3.25 8.31
C ALA A 24 -10.06 4.25 8.23
N ARG A 25 -11.00 4.27 9.19
CA ARG A 25 -12.25 5.06 9.12
C ARG A 25 -12.11 6.58 8.91
N HIS A 26 -10.89 7.14 9.07
CA HIS A 26 -10.59 8.56 8.81
C HIS A 26 -9.65 8.77 7.61
N VAL A 27 -9.38 7.72 6.83
CA VAL A 27 -8.54 7.79 5.62
C VAL A 27 -9.45 7.82 4.40
N THR A 28 -9.46 8.94 3.68
CA THR A 28 -10.26 9.11 2.47
C THR A 28 -9.55 10.01 1.46
N LEU A 29 -9.89 9.85 0.18
CA LEU A 29 -9.34 10.64 -0.94
C LEU A 29 -7.81 10.62 -1.07
N GLN A 30 -7.15 9.58 -0.54
CA GLN A 30 -5.70 9.42 -0.62
C GLN A 30 -5.31 8.50 -1.78
N SER A 31 -4.21 8.83 -2.45
CA SER A 31 -3.48 7.91 -3.32
C SER A 31 -2.26 7.40 -2.57
N VAL A 32 -2.12 6.08 -2.45
CA VAL A 32 -1.05 5.44 -1.68
C VAL A 32 -0.24 4.55 -2.61
N ALA A 33 1.06 4.83 -2.76
CA ALA A 33 1.95 4.02 -3.58
C ALA A 33 2.37 2.74 -2.85
N VAL A 34 2.30 1.61 -3.54
CA VAL A 34 2.81 0.30 -3.09
C VAL A 34 3.78 -0.24 -4.12
N ASP A 35 4.95 0.40 -4.22
CA ASP A 35 5.91 0.17 -5.31
C ASP A 35 7.35 -0.02 -4.79
N GLY A 36 7.51 -0.15 -3.47
CA GLY A 36 8.80 -0.24 -2.82
C GLY A 36 9.69 0.99 -2.97
N GLY A 37 9.08 2.17 -3.15
CA GLY A 37 9.75 3.46 -3.27
C GLY A 37 10.23 3.78 -4.69
N ALA A 38 9.64 3.18 -5.72
CA ALA A 38 10.04 3.40 -7.11
C ALA A 38 9.59 4.77 -7.67
N SER A 39 8.53 5.35 -7.11
CA SER A 39 7.94 6.62 -7.57
C SER A 39 8.60 7.89 -7.01
N LEU A 40 9.72 7.76 -6.28
CA LEU A 40 10.46 8.86 -5.65
C LEU A 40 11.89 8.99 -6.20
#